data_AF-A0A4S8M492-F1
#
_entry.id   AF-A0A4S8M492-F1
#
_cell.length_a   1.000
_cell.length_b   1.000
_cell.length_c   1.000
_cell.angle_alpha   90.00
_cell.angle_beta   90.00
_cell.angle_gamma   90.00
#
_symmetry.space_group_name_H-M   'P 1'
#
loop_
_entity.id
_entity.type
_entity.pdbx_description
1 polymer ?
#
loop_
_entity_poly.entity_id
_entity_poly.type
_entity_poly.pdbx_seq_one_letter_code
_entity_poly.pdbx_strand_id
1 'polypeptide(L)' 'MRLLYLPPYSPQYNPIEEAFSAIKAWIKNNRDYARGELSGHPTCDPYKMLWSAVFETVNPEKAEGWYRHSGYM' A
#
# COMPACT_ATOMS: atom_id res chain seq x y z
N MET A 1 -0.98 7.53 -25.01
CA MET A 1 -1.26 6.76 -23.77
C MET A 1 -1.72 5.37 -24.19
N ARG A 2 -1.08 4.30 -23.73
CA ARG A 2 -1.46 2.91 -24.07
C ARG A 2 -2.09 2.27 -22.84
N LEU A 3 -3.30 1.73 -23.00
CA LEU A 3 -3.96 0.94 -21.94
C LEU A 3 -3.51 -0.51 -22.06
N LEU A 4 -3.18 -1.12 -20.93
CA LEU A 4 -2.89 -2.54 -20.79
C LEU A 4 -4.04 -3.18 -20.02
N TYR A 5 -4.78 -4.07 -20.67
CA TYR A 5 -5.86 -4.82 -20.03
C TYR A 5 -5.30 -6.08 -19.39
N LEU A 6 -5.73 -6.35 -18.15
CA LEU A 6 -5.38 -7.57 -17.44
C LEU A 6 -6.46 -8.63 -17.65
N PRO A 7 -6.10 -9.91 -17.73
CA PRO A 7 -7.08 -10.98 -17.63
C PRO A 7 -7.83 -10.89 -16.29
N PRO A 8 -9.11 -11.32 -16.23
CA PRO A 8 -9.86 -11.38 -14.98
C PRO A 8 -9.10 -12.14 -13.88
N TYR A 9 -9.24 -11.70 -12.63
CA TYR A 9 -8.65 -12.35 -11.44
C TYR A 9 -7.13 -12.60 -11.53
N SER A 10 -6.40 -11.71 -12.20
CA SER A 10 -4.94 -11.81 -12.31
C SER A 10 -4.20 -10.74 -11.49
N PRO A 11 -4.32 -10.75 -10.15
CA PRO A 11 -3.68 -9.75 -9.29
C PRO A 11 -2.14 -9.79 -9.39
N GLN A 12 -1.56 -10.93 -9.78
CA GLN A 12 -0.11 -11.07 -9.99
C GLN A 12 0.44 -10.18 -11.12
N TYR A 13 -0.43 -9.68 -11.99
CA TYR A 13 -0.05 -8.72 -13.03
C TYR A 13 -0.37 -7.27 -12.63
N ASN A 14 -0.74 -6.99 -11.38
CA ASN A 14 -1.07 -5.65 -10.94
C ASN A 14 -0.15 -5.19 -9.79
N PRO A 15 0.88 -4.36 -10.04
CA PRO A 15 1.87 -4.00 -9.04
C PRO A 15 1.29 -3.24 -7.84
N ILE A 16 0.09 -2.65 -7.98
CA ILE A 16 -0.59 -2.00 -6.85
C ILE A 16 -0.99 -2.99 -5.74
N GLU A 17 -1.16 -4.28 -6.07
CA GLU A 17 -1.55 -5.30 -5.09
C GLU A 17 -0.45 -5.51 -4.05
N GLU A 18 0.82 -5.53 -4.47
CA GLU A 18 1.96 -5.61 -3.57
C GLU A 18 2.13 -4.34 -2.74
N ALA A 19 1.90 -3.17 -3.34
CA ALA A 19 1.89 -1.90 -2.63
C ALA A 19 0.84 -1.90 -1.51
N PHE A 20 -0.41 -2.28 -1.81
CA PHE A 20 -1.45 -2.41 -0.79
C PHE A 20 -1.12 -3.47 0.25
N SER A 21 -0.50 -4.58 -0.14
CA SER A 21 -0.04 -5.61 0.80
C SER A 21 0.96 -5.03 1.81
N ALA A 22 1.93 -4.25 1.36
CA ALA A 22 2.93 -3.59 2.21
C ALA A 22 2.31 -2.56 3.15
N ILE A 23 1.42 -1.69 2.64
CA ILE A 23 0.70 -0.70 3.46
C ILE A 23 -0.13 -1.40 4.55
N LYS A 24 -0.89 -2.44 4.18
CA LYS A 24 -1.69 -3.24 5.13
C LYS A 24 -0.80 -3.92 6.17
N ALA A 25 0.37 -4.43 5.77
CA ALA A 25 1.31 -5.04 6.70
C ALA A 25 1.84 -4.02 7.73
N TRP A 26 2.17 -2.80 7.29
CA TRP A 26 2.57 -1.72 8.21
C TRP A 26 1.46 -1.35 9.18
N ILE A 27 0.20 -1.22 8.71
CA ILE A 27 -0.94 -0.93 9.60
C ILE A 27 -1.14 -2.05 10.62
N LYS A 28 -0.99 -3.32 10.21
CA LYS A 28 -1.08 -4.48 11.11
C LYS A 28 0.04 -4.48 12.16
N ASN A 29 1.27 -4.14 11.76
CA ASN A 29 2.41 -4.07 12.66
C ASN A 29 2.29 -2.88 13.63
N ASN A 30 1.63 -1.80 13.23
CA ASN A 30 1.34 -0.62 14.03
C ASN A 30 -0.09 -0.62 14.58
N ARG A 31 -0.64 -1.80 14.89
CA ARG A 31 -2.07 -1.99 15.23
C ARG A 31 -2.55 -1.05 16.32
N ASP A 32 -1.80 -0.89 17.41
CA ASP A 32 -2.27 -0.09 18.56
C ASP A 32 -2.28 1.41 18.23
N TYR A 33 -1.28 1.88 17.47
CA TYR A 33 -1.28 3.23 16.91
C TYR A 33 -2.48 3.43 15.96
N ALA A 34 -2.69 2.52 15.01
CA ALA A 34 -3.81 2.60 14.08
C ALA A 34 -5.17 2.60 14.80
N ARG A 35 -5.33 1.80 15.87
CA ARG A 35 -6.56 1.81 16.69
C ARG A 35 -6.75 3.12 17.44
N GLY A 36 -5.66 3.73 17.92
CA GLY A 36 -5.69 5.05 18.55
C GLY A 36 -6.14 6.13 17.57
N GLU A 37 -5.53 6.19 16.39
CA GLU A 37 -5.88 7.18 15.36
C GLU A 37 -7.27 6.99 14.76
N LEU A 38 -7.82 5.77 14.84
CA LEU A 38 -9.19 5.46 14.39
C LEU A 38 -10.24 5.57 15.51
N SER A 39 -9.87 6.02 16.72
CA SER A 39 -10.80 6.05 17.86
C SER A 39 -11.81 7.20 17.83
N GLY A 40 -11.61 8.20 16.96
CA GLY A 40 -12.48 9.37 16.83
C GLY A 40 -12.28 10.44 17.93
N HIS A 41 -11.18 10.40 18.68
CA HIS A 41 -10.85 11.47 19.64
C HIS A 41 -10.45 12.75 18.88
N PRO A 42 -10.68 13.96 19.42
CA PRO A 42 -10.33 15.21 18.72
C PRO A 42 -8.87 15.38 18.32
N THR A 43 -7.96 14.63 18.92
CA THR A 43 -6.51 14.64 18.63
C THR A 43 -6.09 13.62 17.59
N CYS A 44 -6.99 12.73 17.17
CA CYS A 44 -6.70 11.70 16.18
C CYS A 44 -6.59 12.29 14.77
N ASP A 45 -5.68 11.74 13.97
CA ASP A 45 -5.53 12.06 12.55
C ASP A 45 -5.30 10.76 11.75
N PRO A 46 -6.38 10.03 11.40
CA PRO A 46 -6.27 8.80 10.64
C PRO A 46 -5.72 9.02 9.23
N TYR A 47 -5.89 10.20 8.65
CA TYR A 47 -5.34 10.51 7.32
C TYR A 47 -3.82 10.63 7.37
N LYS A 48 -3.29 11.33 8.38
CA LYS A 48 -1.84 11.39 8.60
C LYS A 48 -1.24 10.01 8.88
N MET A 49 -1.92 9.17 9.67
CA MET A 49 -1.50 7.77 9.87
C MET A 49 -1.43 6.98 8.56
N LEU A 50 -2.43 7.12 7.69
CA LEU A 50 -2.42 6.48 6.37
C LEU A 50 -1.29 7.01 5.49
N TRP A 51 -1.01 8.33 5.54
CA TRP A 51 0.13 8.89 4.82
C TRP A 51 1.45 8.34 5.32
N SER A 52 1.66 8.21 6.63
CA SER A 52 2.83 7.54 7.20
C SER A 52 2.95 6.11 6.66
N ALA A 53 1.87 5.33 6.67
CA ALA A 53 1.87 3.97 6.14
C ALA A 53 2.31 3.92 4.66
N VAL A 54 1.80 4.83 3.81
CA VAL A 54 2.16 4.90 2.40
C VAL A 54 3.62 5.28 2.22
N PHE A 55 4.06 6.41 2.80
CA PHE A 55 5.40 6.94 2.56
C PHE A 55 6.51 6.09 3.18
N GLU A 56 6.24 5.36 4.26
CA GLU A 56 7.21 4.46 4.88
C GLU A 56 7.31 3.11 4.15
N THR A 57 6.26 2.69 3.44
CA THR A 57 6.23 1.34 2.82
C THR A 57 6.44 1.34 1.32
N VAL A 58 6.00 2.38 0.61
CA VAL A 58 6.06 2.50 -0.86
C VAL A 58 7.27 3.36 -1.23
N ASN A 59 8.44 2.72 -1.28
CA ASN A 59 9.69 3.37 -1.71
C ASN A 59 10.05 2.98 -3.16
N PRO A 60 10.95 3.72 -3.83
CA PRO A 60 11.30 3.46 -5.24
C PRO A 60 11.82 2.05 -5.50
N GLU A 61 12.64 1.50 -4.61
CA GLU A 61 13.25 0.17 -4.75
C GLU A 61 12.20 -0.94 -4.74
N LYS A 62 11.23 -0.84 -3.81
CA LYS A 62 10.10 -1.76 -3.73
C LYS A 62 9.19 -1.61 -4.93
N ALA A 63 8.88 -0.38 -5.35
CA ALA A 63 8.06 -0.13 -6.52
C ALA A 63 8.65 -0.80 -7.76
N GLU A 64 9.95 -0.61 -8.01
CA GLU A 64 10.66 -1.29 -9.10
C GLU A 64 10.57 -2.82 -8.97
N GLY A 65 10.77 -3.36 -7.77
CA GLY A 65 10.59 -4.77 -7.47
C GLY A 65 9.20 -5.31 -7.84
N TRP A 66 8.14 -4.57 -7.51
CA TRP A 66 6.75 -4.96 -7.80
C TRP A 66 6.43 -4.91 -9.29
N TYR A 67 6.94 -3.90 -10.02
CA TYR A 67 6.81 -3.85 -11.47
C TYR A 67 7.54 -5.01 -12.16
N ARG A 68 8.74 -5.36 -11.70
CA ARG A 68 9.49 -6.53 -12.19
C ARG A 68 8.75 -7.84 -11.91
N HIS A 69 8.25 -8.02 -10.69
CA HIS A 69 7.47 -9.20 -10.32
C HIS A 69 6.18 -9.33 -11.15
N SER A 70 5.54 -8.20 -11.49
CA SER A 70 4.36 -8.15 -12.36
C SER A 70 4.66 -8.36 -13.86
N GLY A 71 5.94 -8.47 -14.25
CA GLY A 71 6.36 -8.70 -15.64
C GLY A 71 6.44 -7.45 -16.52
N TYR A 72 6.59 -6.26 -15.93
CA TYR A 72 6.66 -4.98 -16.64
C TYR A 72 8.05 -4.36 -16.74
N MET A 73 9.07 -5.05 -16.24
CA MET A 73 10.47 -4.65 -16.28
C MET A 73 11.37 -5.83 -16.60
#